data_AF-A0A521ZT99-F1
#
_entry.id   AF-A0A521ZT99-F1
#
_cell.length_a   1.000
_cell.length_b   1.000
_cell.length_c   1.000
_cell.angle_alpha   90.00
_cell.angle_beta   90.00
_cell.angle_gamma   90.00
#
_symmetry.space_group_name_H-M   'P 1'
#
loop_
_entity.id
_entity.type
_entity.pdbx_description
1 polymer ?
#
loop_
_entity_poly.entity_id
_entity_poly.type
_entity_poly.pdbx_seq_one_letter_code
_entity_poly.pdbx_strand_id
1 'polypeptide(L)'
;MFSPDSLEGRQFLELESTLLAVIADRVRQAVSAETGLTGQWRDKIYLSLKPAESAGETVTIFSERYRDGWVYRLTLPNVIERRQLVRALVNAILLEHCNQNVRERSIEIPAWLSEGLTQHLLATRESELMLPPPRLAAHGLRFQVAQPAAGRARRNDPLAAARQSLRAHRLLTVEQLSWPTEEQLSGADDSVYFFSAQVFVKELLGLKDGKHRLCAFLDTLPQFYNWQTAFYRVYDTEFAKPIDLEKWWSLQLVHFAGRDPGEVWTAGESCEKLDALLLTSVEVRKSSRNLPERDAVSLQTILSDWNYSQQKNVITAKLRELELARLRVAPAITPLVDEYRTVLHSYLDRRESTTMSLTVNKSAFLSPRVVTREYIEKLNTLDARRKSLRAELAAVAAAETSHPVAPVEAR
;
A
#
# COMPACT_ATOMS: atom_id res chain seq x y z
N MET A 1 -23.77 -28.17 -21.23
CA MET A 1 -22.59 -28.95 -20.81
C MET A 1 -21.39 -28.19 -21.35
N PHE A 2 -20.73 -27.41 -20.48
CA PHE A 2 -19.77 -26.38 -20.90
C PHE A 2 -18.38 -26.98 -21.14
N SER A 3 -17.71 -26.55 -22.22
CA SER A 3 -16.30 -26.85 -22.47
C SER A 3 -15.43 -25.93 -21.60
N PRO A 4 -14.41 -26.43 -20.85
CA PRO A 4 -13.75 -25.68 -19.78
C PRO A 4 -12.57 -24.79 -20.24
N ASP A 5 -12.19 -24.82 -21.51
CA ASP A 5 -10.83 -24.43 -21.94
C ASP A 5 -10.64 -22.93 -22.22
N SER A 6 -11.34 -22.03 -21.53
CA SER A 6 -11.10 -20.57 -21.65
C SER A 6 -11.25 -19.78 -20.35
N LEU A 7 -11.37 -20.46 -19.20
CA LEU A 7 -11.62 -19.84 -17.88
C LEU A 7 -10.52 -20.17 -16.86
N GLU A 8 -9.26 -20.29 -17.28
CA GLU A 8 -8.16 -20.48 -16.33
C GLU A 8 -7.94 -19.19 -15.52
N GLY A 9 -8.40 -19.19 -14.26
CA GLY A 9 -8.07 -18.16 -13.25
C GLY A 9 -9.24 -17.40 -12.64
N ARG A 10 -10.47 -17.49 -13.20
CA ARG A 10 -11.65 -16.79 -12.63
C ARG A 10 -12.30 -17.62 -11.53
N GLN A 11 -12.24 -17.13 -10.29
CA GLN A 11 -12.83 -17.80 -9.14
C GLN A 11 -14.29 -17.38 -8.97
N PHE A 12 -15.21 -18.32 -9.21
CA PHE A 12 -16.64 -18.13 -9.04
C PHE A 12 -17.10 -18.54 -7.64
N LEU A 13 -18.17 -17.91 -7.16
CA LEU A 13 -18.84 -18.21 -5.91
C LEU A 13 -20.31 -18.49 -6.18
N GLU A 14 -20.82 -19.54 -5.55
CA GLU A 14 -22.26 -19.76 -5.42
C GLU A 14 -22.74 -19.01 -4.16
N LEU A 15 -23.72 -18.13 -4.34
CA LEU A 15 -24.23 -17.23 -3.31
C LEU A 15 -25.57 -17.73 -2.78
N GLU A 16 -25.63 -17.85 -1.46
CA GLU A 16 -26.85 -17.93 -0.67
C GLU A 16 -27.06 -16.61 0.09
N SER A 17 -28.31 -16.27 0.43
CA SER A 17 -28.65 -15.00 1.09
C SER A 17 -27.86 -14.74 2.38
N THR A 18 -27.61 -15.79 3.17
CA THR A 18 -26.86 -15.71 4.44
C THR A 18 -25.38 -15.44 4.19
N LEU A 19 -24.76 -16.15 3.25
CA LEU A 19 -23.36 -15.94 2.87
C LEU A 19 -23.16 -14.54 2.28
N LEU A 20 -24.07 -14.10 1.41
CA LEU A 20 -24.05 -12.77 0.82
C LEU A 20 -24.10 -11.66 1.89
N ALA A 21 -24.96 -11.79 2.89
CA ALA A 21 -25.04 -10.82 3.98
C ALA A 21 -23.72 -10.73 4.77
N VAL A 22 -23.07 -11.87 5.03
CA VAL A 22 -21.78 -11.91 5.74
C VAL A 22 -20.66 -11.29 4.89
N ILE A 23 -20.59 -11.61 3.60
CA ILE A 23 -19.60 -11.02 2.69
C ILE A 23 -19.82 -9.51 2.57
N ALA A 24 -21.07 -9.06 2.43
CA ALA A 24 -21.42 -7.65 2.34
C ALA A 24 -20.95 -6.87 3.59
N ASP A 25 -21.18 -7.39 4.79
CA ASP A 25 -20.71 -6.73 6.02
C ASP A 25 -19.17 -6.71 6.11
N ARG A 26 -18.49 -7.79 5.73
CA ARG A 26 -17.01 -7.84 5.71
C ARG A 26 -16.42 -6.84 4.72
N VAL A 27 -16.99 -6.73 3.51
CA VAL A 27 -16.56 -5.74 2.52
C VAL A 27 -16.80 -4.33 3.06
N ARG A 28 -17.95 -4.06 3.69
CA ARG A 28 -18.25 -2.76 4.33
C ARG A 28 -17.22 -2.39 5.39
N GLN A 29 -16.89 -3.32 6.29
CA GLN A 29 -15.87 -3.10 7.32
C GLN A 29 -14.49 -2.87 6.70
N ALA A 30 -14.12 -3.63 5.67
CA ALA A 30 -12.85 -3.52 5.00
C ALA A 30 -12.70 -2.19 4.24
N VAL A 31 -13.74 -1.76 3.51
CA VAL A 31 -13.79 -0.45 2.85
C VAL A 31 -13.60 0.66 3.88
N SER A 32 -14.33 0.61 5.01
CA SER A 32 -14.23 1.61 6.07
C SER A 32 -12.82 1.68 6.65
N ALA A 33 -12.18 0.52 6.87
CA ALA A 33 -10.83 0.44 7.42
C ALA A 33 -9.74 0.96 6.45
N GLU A 34 -9.90 0.76 5.14
CA GLU A 34 -8.96 1.26 4.13
C GLU A 34 -9.13 2.76 3.87
N THR A 35 -10.36 3.22 3.77
CA THR A 35 -10.70 4.60 3.37
C THR A 35 -10.77 5.58 4.54
N GLY A 36 -10.91 5.09 5.78
CA GLY A 36 -11.13 5.96 6.95
C GLY A 36 -12.54 6.54 7.01
N LEU A 37 -13.50 5.95 6.30
CA LEU A 37 -14.92 6.32 6.42
C LEU A 37 -15.37 6.07 7.86
N THR A 38 -15.76 7.15 8.52
CA THR A 38 -16.28 7.15 9.89
C THR A 38 -17.67 7.74 9.87
N GLY A 39 -18.68 6.94 10.17
CA GLY A 39 -20.07 7.36 10.08
C GLY A 39 -21.03 6.23 10.38
N GLN A 40 -22.22 6.57 10.85
CA GLN A 40 -23.33 5.63 10.90
C GLN A 40 -23.90 5.48 9.50
N TRP A 41 -24.02 4.24 9.05
CA TRP A 41 -24.74 3.83 7.85
C TRP A 41 -26.19 4.32 7.93
N ARG A 42 -26.68 5.07 6.93
CA ARG A 42 -28.01 5.74 7.01
C ARG A 42 -29.01 5.12 6.06
N ASP A 43 -28.63 4.94 4.81
CA ASP A 43 -29.53 4.55 3.74
C ASP A 43 -29.52 3.03 3.50
N LYS A 44 -30.58 2.49 2.89
CA LYS A 44 -30.76 1.04 2.75
C LYS A 44 -30.18 0.53 1.43
N ILE A 45 -29.33 -0.49 1.51
CA ILE A 45 -28.88 -1.27 0.36
C ILE A 45 -29.60 -2.62 0.36
N TYR A 46 -30.45 -2.84 -0.63
CA TYR A 46 -31.15 -4.09 -0.87
C TYR A 46 -30.35 -4.97 -1.82
N LEU A 47 -30.06 -6.20 -1.38
CA LEU A 47 -29.38 -7.20 -2.19
C LEU A 47 -30.39 -8.29 -2.56
N SER A 48 -30.58 -8.54 -3.85
CA SER A 48 -31.44 -9.61 -4.36
C SER A 48 -30.65 -10.58 -5.23
N LEU A 49 -30.84 -11.87 -5.00
CA LEU A 49 -30.25 -12.94 -5.80
C LEU A 49 -31.21 -13.38 -6.90
N LYS A 50 -30.67 -13.62 -8.09
CA LYS A 50 -31.37 -14.27 -9.20
C LYS A 50 -30.55 -15.42 -9.77
N PRO A 51 -31.16 -16.43 -10.41
CA PRO A 51 -30.41 -17.45 -11.14
C PRO A 51 -29.48 -16.82 -12.18
N ALA A 52 -28.23 -17.27 -12.24
CA ALA A 52 -27.26 -16.81 -13.22
C ALA A 52 -27.67 -17.23 -14.65
N GLU A 53 -27.74 -16.26 -15.56
CA GLU A 53 -28.08 -16.51 -16.96
C GLU A 53 -26.82 -16.76 -17.82
N SER A 54 -25.69 -16.15 -17.45
CA SER A 54 -24.39 -16.35 -18.10
C SER A 54 -23.21 -16.05 -17.17
N ALA A 55 -22.03 -16.56 -17.50
CA ALA A 55 -20.80 -16.37 -16.71
C ALA A 55 -20.26 -14.93 -16.70
N GLY A 56 -20.75 -14.07 -17.60
CA GLY A 56 -20.35 -12.65 -17.72
C GLY A 56 -21.49 -11.68 -17.39
N GLU A 57 -22.55 -12.16 -16.74
CA GLU A 57 -23.71 -11.35 -16.42
C GLU A 57 -23.32 -10.16 -15.54
N THR A 58 -23.64 -8.94 -15.99
CA THR A 58 -23.21 -7.71 -15.31
C THR A 58 -24.14 -7.37 -14.15
N VAL A 59 -23.55 -7.08 -12.98
CA VAL A 59 -24.30 -6.55 -11.83
C VAL A 59 -24.64 -5.09 -12.07
N THR A 60 -25.94 -4.77 -12.01
CA THR A 60 -26.45 -3.40 -12.08
C THR A 60 -26.80 -2.89 -10.68
N ILE A 61 -26.45 -1.63 -10.43
CA ILE A 61 -26.79 -0.91 -9.19
C ILE A 61 -27.84 0.13 -9.55
N PHE A 62 -29.05 -0.04 -9.03
CA PHE A 62 -30.10 0.96 -9.14
C PHE A 62 -30.09 1.86 -7.92
N SER A 63 -29.97 3.16 -8.13
CA SER A 63 -30.01 4.17 -7.07
C SER A 63 -31.22 5.07 -7.30
N GLU A 64 -32.15 5.08 -6.34
CA GLU A 64 -33.41 5.82 -6.46
C GLU A 64 -33.66 6.64 -5.19
N ARG A 65 -34.07 7.90 -5.36
CA ARG A 65 -34.37 8.79 -4.24
C ARG A 65 -35.86 8.71 -3.91
N TYR A 66 -36.18 8.28 -2.70
CA TYR A 66 -37.54 8.29 -2.16
C TYR A 66 -37.75 9.52 -1.27
N ARG A 67 -38.83 9.63 -0.49
CA ARG A 67 -38.97 10.70 0.51
C ARG A 67 -38.00 10.51 1.69
N ASP A 68 -37.79 9.26 2.10
CA ASP A 68 -37.09 8.91 3.34
C ASP A 68 -35.57 8.74 3.21
N GLY A 69 -35.02 8.83 1.99
CA GLY A 69 -33.58 8.69 1.74
C GLY A 69 -33.29 8.11 0.37
N TRP A 70 -32.01 7.85 0.11
CA TRP A 70 -31.61 7.06 -1.04
C TRP A 70 -31.86 5.58 -0.78
N VAL A 71 -32.26 4.87 -1.83
CA VAL A 71 -32.40 3.42 -1.81
C VAL A 71 -31.55 2.84 -2.93
N TYR A 72 -30.72 1.88 -2.57
CA TYR A 72 -29.86 1.17 -3.51
C TYR A 72 -30.36 -0.25 -3.67
N ARG A 73 -30.48 -0.73 -4.90
CA ARG A 73 -30.84 -2.13 -5.20
C ARG A 73 -29.78 -2.76 -6.09
N LEU A 74 -29.23 -3.87 -5.63
CA LEU A 74 -28.30 -4.70 -6.38
C LEU A 74 -28.96 -6.03 -6.69
N THR A 75 -29.07 -6.32 -7.99
CA THR A 75 -29.50 -7.65 -8.44
C THR A 75 -28.26 -8.43 -8.85
N LEU A 76 -27.96 -9.49 -8.10
CA LEU A 76 -26.75 -10.30 -8.23
C LEU A 76 -27.12 -11.69 -8.77
N PRO A 77 -26.37 -12.23 -9.76
CA PRO A 77 -26.49 -13.63 -10.10
C PRO A 77 -26.05 -14.50 -8.90
N ASN A 78 -26.73 -15.62 -8.69
CA ASN A 78 -26.43 -16.57 -7.63
C ASN A 78 -25.12 -17.32 -7.86
N VAL A 79 -24.55 -17.26 -9.06
CA VAL A 79 -23.17 -17.65 -9.36
C VAL A 79 -22.44 -16.44 -9.92
N ILE A 80 -21.43 -15.95 -9.22
CA ILE A 80 -20.75 -14.69 -9.55
C ILE A 80 -19.23 -14.78 -9.38
N GLU A 81 -18.47 -14.06 -10.21
CA GLU A 81 -17.03 -13.91 -10.03
C GLU A 81 -16.75 -13.13 -8.73
N ARG A 82 -15.77 -13.59 -7.93
CA ARG A 82 -15.37 -12.94 -6.66
C ARG A 82 -15.13 -11.45 -6.80
N ARG A 83 -14.35 -11.05 -7.81
CA ARG A 83 -14.02 -9.65 -8.06
C ARG A 83 -15.25 -8.84 -8.39
N GLN A 84 -16.14 -9.38 -9.22
CA GLN A 84 -17.38 -8.71 -9.62
C GLN A 84 -18.30 -8.48 -8.41
N LEU A 85 -18.39 -9.44 -7.50
CA LEU A 85 -19.12 -9.29 -6.23
C LEU A 85 -18.52 -8.18 -5.36
N VAL A 86 -17.20 -8.22 -5.10
CA VAL A 86 -16.54 -7.21 -4.29
C VAL A 86 -16.68 -5.83 -4.92
N ARG A 87 -16.52 -5.72 -6.25
CA ARG A 87 -16.72 -4.48 -6.99
C ARG A 87 -18.11 -3.89 -6.77
N ALA A 88 -19.14 -4.70 -6.95
CA ALA A 88 -20.52 -4.24 -6.81
C ALA A 88 -20.79 -3.72 -5.40
N LEU A 89 -20.31 -4.44 -4.38
CA LEU A 89 -20.44 -4.05 -2.98
C LEU A 89 -19.66 -2.77 -2.66
N VAL A 90 -18.39 -2.67 -3.08
CA VAL A 90 -17.55 -1.47 -2.91
C VAL A 90 -18.24 -0.26 -3.52
N ASN A 91 -18.73 -0.37 -4.76
CA ASN A 91 -19.39 0.73 -5.44
C ASN A 91 -20.69 1.16 -4.71
N ALA A 92 -21.49 0.20 -4.27
CA ALA A 92 -22.71 0.49 -3.51
C ALA A 92 -22.43 1.17 -2.16
N ILE A 93 -21.37 0.76 -1.46
CA ILE A 93 -20.93 1.38 -0.19
C ILE A 93 -20.46 2.81 -0.42
N LEU A 94 -19.65 3.05 -1.46
CA LEU A 94 -19.18 4.39 -1.79
C LEU A 94 -20.33 5.31 -2.20
N LEU A 95 -21.29 4.80 -2.98
CA LEU A 95 -22.49 5.53 -3.38
C LEU A 95 -23.40 5.88 -2.21
N GLU A 96 -23.59 4.95 -1.26
CA GLU A 96 -24.34 5.23 -0.02
C GLU A 96 -23.70 6.39 0.72
N HIS A 97 -22.40 6.29 0.99
CA HIS A 97 -21.67 7.29 1.74
C HIS A 97 -21.73 8.68 1.07
N CYS A 98 -21.45 8.75 -0.23
CA CYS A 98 -21.37 10.03 -0.92
C CYS A 98 -22.77 10.67 -1.07
N ASN A 99 -23.83 9.89 -1.30
CA ASN A 99 -25.16 10.47 -1.53
C ASN A 99 -25.90 10.89 -0.25
N GLN A 100 -25.38 10.62 0.96
CA GLN A 100 -26.09 10.88 2.23
C GLN A 100 -26.64 12.32 2.36
N ASN A 101 -25.98 13.30 1.75
CA ASN A 101 -26.39 14.71 1.78
C ASN A 101 -26.86 15.24 0.42
N VAL A 102 -26.99 14.39 -0.59
CA VAL A 102 -27.43 14.79 -1.94
C VAL A 102 -28.94 14.65 -2.08
N ARG A 103 -29.57 15.69 -2.66
CA ARG A 103 -31.02 15.74 -2.82
C ARG A 103 -31.50 15.48 -4.24
N GLU A 104 -30.70 15.81 -5.24
CA GLU A 104 -31.19 15.95 -6.62
C GLU A 104 -30.79 14.80 -7.55
N ARG A 105 -29.64 14.16 -7.32
CA ARG A 105 -29.10 13.13 -8.21
C ARG A 105 -28.16 12.17 -7.50
N SER A 106 -27.96 10.99 -8.06
CA SER A 106 -26.87 10.12 -7.62
C SER A 106 -25.54 10.67 -8.11
N ILE A 107 -24.52 10.53 -7.29
CA ILE A 107 -23.14 10.85 -7.65
C ILE A 107 -22.58 9.73 -8.54
N GLU A 108 -21.62 10.09 -9.39
CA GLU A 108 -20.78 9.16 -10.13
C GLU A 108 -19.46 8.95 -9.39
N ILE A 109 -19.15 7.70 -9.04
CA ILE A 109 -17.88 7.33 -8.43
C ILE A 109 -16.85 7.15 -9.55
N PRO A 110 -15.65 7.77 -9.47
CA PRO A 110 -14.61 7.57 -10.47
C PRO A 110 -14.23 6.09 -10.58
N ALA A 111 -14.22 5.55 -11.80
CA ALA A 111 -13.97 4.13 -12.03
C ALA A 111 -12.64 3.65 -11.42
N TRP A 112 -11.59 4.48 -11.48
CA TRP A 112 -10.28 4.16 -10.90
C TRP A 112 -10.36 3.95 -9.38
N LEU A 113 -11.29 4.64 -8.70
CA LEU A 113 -11.45 4.52 -7.26
C LEU A 113 -12.15 3.22 -6.90
N SER A 114 -13.29 2.93 -7.54
CA SER A 114 -14.04 1.71 -7.28
C SER A 114 -13.24 0.46 -7.67
N GLU A 115 -12.61 0.47 -8.83
CA GLU A 115 -11.82 -0.68 -9.32
C GLU A 115 -10.51 -0.83 -8.55
N GLY A 116 -9.82 0.28 -8.25
CA GLY A 116 -8.58 0.26 -7.48
C GLY A 116 -8.78 -0.22 -6.04
N LEU A 117 -9.83 0.23 -5.36
CA LEU A 117 -10.19 -0.27 -4.02
C LEU A 117 -10.59 -1.75 -4.06
N THR A 118 -11.34 -2.17 -5.07
CA THR A 118 -11.73 -3.58 -5.25
C THR A 118 -10.48 -4.47 -5.33
N GLN A 119 -9.54 -4.14 -6.21
CA GLN A 119 -8.30 -4.90 -6.36
C GLN A 119 -7.44 -4.87 -5.10
N HIS A 120 -7.33 -3.70 -4.46
CA HIS A 120 -6.56 -3.56 -3.22
C HIS A 120 -7.11 -4.42 -2.09
N LEU A 121 -8.45 -4.46 -1.94
CA LEU A 121 -9.13 -5.28 -0.94
C LEU A 121 -8.96 -6.78 -1.20
N LEU A 122 -9.08 -7.22 -2.46
CA LEU A 122 -8.82 -8.62 -2.82
C LEU A 122 -7.37 -8.99 -2.52
N ALA A 123 -6.40 -8.16 -2.89
CA ALA A 123 -4.99 -8.48 -2.68
C ALA A 123 -4.55 -8.46 -1.21
N THR A 124 -5.22 -7.70 -0.35
CA THR A 124 -4.83 -7.54 1.07
C THR A 124 -5.68 -8.36 2.04
N ARG A 125 -6.94 -8.63 1.70
CA ARG A 125 -7.96 -9.14 2.62
C ARG A 125 -8.82 -10.25 2.03
N GLU A 126 -8.47 -10.87 0.91
CA GLU A 126 -9.31 -11.91 0.29
C GLU A 126 -9.72 -13.01 1.27
N SER A 127 -8.81 -13.49 2.12
CA SER A 127 -9.12 -14.53 3.13
C SER A 127 -10.08 -14.05 4.23
N GLU A 128 -10.10 -12.75 4.51
CA GLU A 128 -11.06 -12.13 5.42
C GLU A 128 -12.40 -11.89 4.74
N LEU A 129 -12.43 -11.55 3.45
CA LEU A 129 -13.65 -11.26 2.71
C LEU A 129 -14.37 -12.56 2.30
N MET A 130 -13.61 -13.54 1.81
CA MET A 130 -14.09 -14.80 1.25
C MET A 130 -13.86 -15.91 2.26
N LEU A 131 -14.91 -16.24 3.01
CA LEU A 131 -14.88 -17.37 3.94
C LEU A 131 -14.59 -18.67 3.17
N PRO A 132 -13.54 -19.43 3.52
CA PRO A 132 -13.38 -20.76 2.97
C PRO A 132 -14.53 -21.66 3.47
N PRO A 133 -14.99 -22.64 2.66
CA PRO A 133 -15.98 -23.60 3.10
C PRO A 133 -15.49 -24.35 4.35
N PRO A 134 -16.37 -24.67 5.31
CA PRO A 134 -15.99 -25.36 6.54
C PRO A 134 -15.39 -26.73 6.20
N ARG A 135 -14.13 -26.96 6.61
CA ARG A 135 -13.36 -28.15 6.20
C ARG A 135 -13.57 -29.38 7.10
N LEU A 136 -14.24 -29.23 8.24
CA LEU A 136 -14.45 -30.34 9.18
C LEU A 136 -15.92 -30.41 9.63
N ALA A 137 -16.49 -31.61 9.48
CA ALA A 137 -17.75 -32.01 10.10
C ALA A 137 -17.44 -33.10 11.13
N ALA A 138 -17.73 -32.83 12.40
CA ALA A 138 -17.68 -33.83 13.46
C ALA A 138 -18.99 -33.73 14.26
N HIS A 139 -19.69 -34.86 14.41
CA HIS A 139 -20.95 -34.97 15.17
C HIS A 139 -22.03 -33.92 14.78
N GLY A 140 -22.22 -33.67 13.49
CA GLY A 140 -23.24 -32.73 12.99
C GLY A 140 -22.92 -31.24 13.21
N LEU A 141 -21.80 -30.92 13.87
CA LEU A 141 -21.30 -29.57 14.05
C LEU A 141 -20.19 -29.29 13.03
N ARG A 142 -20.36 -28.22 12.26
CA ARG A 142 -19.38 -27.74 11.28
C ARG A 142 -18.41 -26.80 11.99
N PHE A 143 -17.14 -27.18 12.06
CA PHE A 143 -16.10 -26.37 12.70
C PHE A 143 -15.22 -25.70 11.65
N GLN A 144 -14.97 -24.41 11.82
CA GLN A 144 -13.80 -23.77 11.23
C GLN A 144 -12.62 -24.12 12.13
N VAL A 145 -11.68 -24.91 11.61
CA VAL A 145 -10.33 -24.88 12.19
C VAL A 145 -9.75 -23.54 11.77
N ALA A 146 -9.75 -22.58 12.70
CA ALA A 146 -8.76 -21.53 12.66
C ALA A 146 -7.42 -22.26 12.66
N GLN A 147 -6.74 -22.30 11.52
CA GLN A 147 -5.33 -22.65 11.54
C GLN A 147 -4.72 -21.76 12.61
N PRO A 148 -4.03 -22.32 13.63
CA PRO A 148 -3.15 -21.48 14.42
C PRO A 148 -2.29 -20.74 13.40
N ALA A 149 -2.03 -19.45 13.63
CA ALA A 149 -1.05 -18.69 12.87
C ALA A 149 0.32 -19.34 13.06
N ALA A 150 0.51 -20.50 12.45
CA ALA A 150 1.66 -21.37 12.56
C ALA A 150 2.71 -20.75 11.64
N GLY A 151 3.51 -19.87 12.25
CA GLY A 151 4.63 -19.18 11.63
C GLY A 151 4.18 -18.09 10.68
N ARG A 152 4.53 -16.84 11.00
CA ARG A 152 4.65 -15.69 10.07
C ARG A 152 4.20 -16.04 8.65
N ALA A 153 2.90 -15.96 8.38
CA ALA A 153 2.41 -16.03 7.02
C ALA A 153 3.17 -14.92 6.28
N ARG A 154 4.00 -15.31 5.31
CA ARG A 154 4.72 -14.43 4.40
C ARG A 154 3.78 -13.27 4.11
N ARG A 155 4.11 -12.06 4.53
CA ARG A 155 3.22 -10.91 4.36
C ARG A 155 3.09 -10.75 2.84
N ASN A 156 2.01 -11.29 2.26
CA ASN A 156 1.81 -11.31 0.83
C ASN A 156 1.90 -9.87 0.36
N ASP A 157 2.82 -9.60 -0.55
CA ASP A 157 2.94 -8.27 -1.13
C ASP A 157 1.67 -8.02 -1.95
N PRO A 158 0.83 -7.05 -1.56
CA PRO A 158 -0.49 -6.88 -2.17
C PRO A 158 -0.42 -6.33 -3.60
N LEU A 159 0.76 -5.93 -4.08
CA LEU A 159 0.97 -5.52 -5.47
C LEU A 159 1.73 -6.56 -6.28
N ALA A 160 1.94 -7.79 -5.79
CA ALA A 160 2.73 -8.79 -6.49
C ALA A 160 2.14 -9.11 -7.87
N ALA A 161 0.82 -9.37 -7.92
CA ALA A 161 0.09 -9.59 -9.17
C ALA A 161 0.11 -8.37 -10.09
N ALA A 162 -0.08 -7.17 -9.52
CA ALA A 162 0.02 -5.92 -10.28
C ALA A 162 1.38 -5.75 -10.92
N ARG A 163 2.48 -6.01 -10.19
CA ARG A 163 3.83 -5.94 -10.75
C ARG A 163 4.07 -7.00 -11.82
N GLN A 164 3.56 -8.21 -11.63
CA GLN A 164 3.70 -9.27 -12.63
C GLN A 164 3.03 -8.86 -13.95
N SER A 165 1.78 -8.39 -13.91
CA SER A 165 1.03 -7.96 -15.10
C SER A 165 1.64 -6.69 -15.74
N LEU A 166 2.02 -5.72 -14.92
CA LEU A 166 2.54 -4.42 -15.37
C LEU A 166 4.05 -4.41 -15.67
N ARG A 167 4.75 -5.55 -15.58
CA ARG A 167 6.13 -5.67 -16.08
C ARG A 167 6.18 -5.61 -17.61
N ALA A 168 5.18 -6.21 -18.26
CA ALA A 168 5.05 -6.24 -19.71
C ALA A 168 4.30 -5.01 -20.27
N HIS A 169 3.63 -4.25 -19.40
CA HIS A 169 2.72 -3.19 -19.79
C HIS A 169 3.07 -1.86 -19.12
N ARG A 170 2.98 -0.77 -19.87
CA ARG A 170 3.09 0.56 -19.28
C ARG A 170 1.84 0.83 -18.44
N LEU A 171 2.02 1.21 -17.18
CA LEU A 171 0.97 1.76 -16.32
C LEU A 171 0.26 2.94 -17.01
N LEU A 172 -1.05 3.03 -16.83
CA LEU A 172 -1.88 4.08 -17.42
C LEU A 172 -1.58 5.46 -16.83
N THR A 173 -1.66 6.52 -17.65
CA THR A 173 -1.62 7.92 -17.19
C THR A 173 -2.85 8.27 -16.36
N VAL A 174 -2.84 9.41 -15.66
CA VAL A 174 -4.04 9.82 -14.90
C VAL A 174 -5.20 10.10 -15.84
N GLU A 175 -4.93 10.67 -17.02
CA GLU A 175 -5.93 10.87 -18.07
C GLU A 175 -6.57 9.55 -18.52
N GLN A 176 -5.77 8.52 -18.77
CA GLN A 176 -6.28 7.20 -19.15
C GLN A 176 -7.05 6.52 -18.01
N LEU A 177 -6.61 6.68 -16.75
CA LEU A 177 -7.35 6.20 -15.58
C LEU A 177 -8.70 6.90 -15.39
N SER A 178 -8.78 8.16 -15.80
CA SER A 178 -9.99 9.00 -15.71
C SER A 178 -11.05 8.61 -16.74
N TRP A 179 -10.64 8.05 -17.88
CA TRP A 179 -11.50 7.75 -19.02
C TRP A 179 -11.25 6.34 -19.56
N PRO A 180 -11.62 5.28 -18.81
CA PRO A 180 -11.42 3.91 -19.27
C PRO A 180 -12.29 3.54 -20.47
N THR A 181 -11.79 2.65 -21.32
CA THR A 181 -12.57 2.02 -22.40
C THR A 181 -13.43 0.87 -21.86
N GLU A 182 -14.43 0.44 -22.63
CA GLU A 182 -15.24 -0.74 -22.27
C GLU A 182 -14.40 -2.02 -22.16
N GLU A 183 -13.36 -2.17 -22.99
CA GLU A 183 -12.41 -3.28 -22.93
C GLU A 183 -11.64 -3.28 -21.60
N GLN A 184 -11.22 -2.11 -21.12
CA GLN A 184 -10.56 -1.94 -19.82
C GLN A 184 -11.49 -2.25 -18.65
N LEU A 185 -12.76 -1.83 -18.71
CA LEU A 185 -13.75 -2.08 -17.65
C LEU A 185 -14.26 -3.52 -17.61
N SER A 186 -14.22 -4.22 -18.75
CA SER A 186 -14.53 -5.65 -18.84
C SER A 186 -13.34 -6.53 -18.41
N GLY A 187 -12.12 -5.98 -18.39
CA GLY A 187 -10.89 -6.70 -18.05
C GLY A 187 -10.31 -7.49 -19.22
N ALA A 188 -10.66 -7.13 -20.45
CA ALA A 188 -10.13 -7.72 -21.68
C ALA A 188 -8.70 -7.22 -22.01
N ASP A 189 -8.21 -6.22 -21.29
CA ASP A 189 -6.90 -5.57 -21.44
C ASP A 189 -5.80 -6.20 -20.56
N ASP A 190 -5.84 -7.51 -20.31
CA ASP A 190 -4.98 -8.21 -19.34
C ASP A 190 -5.06 -7.61 -17.91
N SER A 191 -6.19 -6.99 -17.59
CA SER A 191 -6.43 -6.31 -16.31
C SER A 191 -5.47 -5.14 -16.02
N VAL A 192 -4.83 -4.58 -17.05
CA VAL A 192 -3.89 -3.45 -16.93
C VAL A 192 -4.58 -2.27 -16.25
N TYR A 193 -5.82 -1.97 -16.61
CA TYR A 193 -6.60 -0.92 -15.96
C TYR A 193 -6.78 -1.17 -14.46
N PHE A 194 -7.21 -2.36 -14.07
CA PHE A 194 -7.48 -2.68 -12.67
C PHE A 194 -6.21 -2.63 -11.82
N PHE A 195 -5.09 -3.15 -12.33
CA PHE A 195 -3.81 -3.07 -11.61
C PHE A 195 -3.26 -1.64 -11.57
N SER A 196 -3.41 -0.86 -12.64
CA SER A 196 -3.04 0.56 -12.63
C SER A 196 -3.85 1.35 -11.59
N ALA A 197 -5.17 1.13 -11.55
CA ALA A 197 -6.07 1.72 -10.57
C ALA A 197 -5.72 1.28 -9.13
N GLN A 198 -5.37 0.01 -8.91
CA GLN A 198 -4.93 -0.49 -7.62
C GLN A 198 -3.70 0.25 -7.10
N VAL A 199 -2.67 0.36 -7.95
CA VAL A 199 -1.44 1.07 -7.60
C VAL A 199 -1.74 2.53 -7.32
N PHE A 200 -2.55 3.18 -8.17
CA PHE A 200 -2.92 4.59 -7.99
C PHE A 200 -3.61 4.85 -6.65
N VAL A 201 -4.64 4.05 -6.31
CA VAL A 201 -5.33 4.15 -5.01
C VAL A 201 -4.38 3.90 -3.85
N LYS A 202 -3.51 2.90 -3.95
CA LYS A 202 -2.55 2.58 -2.89
C LYS A 202 -1.55 3.72 -2.66
N GLU A 203 -1.05 4.34 -3.72
CA GLU A 203 -0.13 5.48 -3.62
C GLU A 203 -0.83 6.72 -3.03
N LEU A 204 -2.09 6.97 -3.38
CA LEU A 204 -2.89 8.04 -2.75
C LEU A 204 -3.11 7.79 -1.25
N LEU A 205 -3.41 6.55 -0.86
CA LEU A 205 -3.53 6.14 0.55
C LEU A 205 -2.19 6.24 1.30
N GLY A 206 -1.07 6.10 0.59
CA GLY A 206 0.29 6.22 1.11
C GLY A 206 0.79 7.65 1.30
N LEU A 207 0.07 8.66 0.79
CA LEU A 207 0.38 10.06 1.07
C LEU A 207 0.23 10.36 2.58
N LYS A 208 0.86 11.45 3.02
CA LYS A 208 0.64 11.96 4.39
C LYS A 208 -0.85 12.19 4.60
N ASP A 209 -1.39 11.64 5.68
CA ASP A 209 -2.83 11.67 6.01
C ASP A 209 -3.74 11.13 4.87
N GLY A 210 -3.23 10.23 4.03
CA GLY A 210 -3.88 9.77 2.80
C GLY A 210 -5.28 9.18 3.00
N LYS A 211 -5.49 8.40 4.07
CA LYS A 211 -6.83 7.91 4.44
C LYS A 211 -7.80 9.04 4.75
N HIS A 212 -7.39 9.99 5.58
CA HIS A 212 -8.21 11.12 5.95
C HIS A 212 -8.56 11.99 4.73
N ARG A 213 -7.60 12.18 3.82
CA ARG A 213 -7.82 12.89 2.55
C ARG A 213 -8.76 12.15 1.61
N LEU A 214 -8.64 10.82 1.49
CA LEU A 214 -9.57 10.05 0.67
C LEU A 214 -11.00 10.12 1.22
N CYS A 215 -11.15 10.04 2.54
CA CYS A 215 -12.42 10.25 3.23
C CYS A 215 -12.99 11.66 2.93
N ALA A 216 -12.17 12.71 3.11
CA ALA A 216 -12.57 14.07 2.79
C ALA A 216 -12.92 14.29 1.31
N PHE A 217 -12.24 13.58 0.40
CA PHE A 217 -12.56 13.56 -1.03
C PHE A 217 -13.95 12.97 -1.28
N LEU A 218 -14.27 11.83 -0.66
CA LEU A 218 -15.60 11.23 -0.74
C LEU A 218 -16.69 12.15 -0.16
N ASP A 219 -16.41 12.87 0.92
CA ASP A 219 -17.33 13.86 1.50
C ASP A 219 -17.51 15.11 0.64
N THR A 220 -16.51 15.44 -0.18
CA THR A 220 -16.49 16.63 -1.05
C THR A 220 -17.06 16.34 -2.44
N LEU A 221 -16.95 15.10 -2.91
CA LEU A 221 -17.46 14.63 -4.19
C LEU A 221 -18.91 15.05 -4.51
N PRO A 222 -19.87 15.00 -3.55
CA PRO A 222 -21.26 15.40 -3.76
C PRO A 222 -21.46 16.85 -4.23
N GLN A 223 -20.49 17.72 -3.92
CA GLN A 223 -20.58 19.16 -4.18
C GLN A 223 -20.26 19.51 -5.64
N PHE A 224 -19.78 18.55 -6.44
CA PHE A 224 -19.29 18.80 -7.78
C PHE A 224 -19.85 17.80 -8.80
N TYR A 225 -20.02 18.25 -10.05
CA TYR A 225 -20.36 17.37 -11.19
C TYR A 225 -19.15 16.59 -11.70
N ASN A 226 -17.97 17.19 -11.58
CA ASN A 226 -16.71 16.59 -12.00
C ASN A 226 -15.92 16.21 -10.75
N TRP A 227 -15.60 14.93 -10.63
CA TRP A 227 -14.80 14.42 -9.52
C TRP A 227 -13.44 15.10 -9.41
N GLN A 228 -12.84 15.54 -10.52
CA GLN A 228 -11.55 16.22 -10.53
C GLN A 228 -11.62 17.53 -9.73
N THR A 229 -12.73 18.26 -9.80
CA THR A 229 -12.91 19.49 -9.02
C THR A 229 -12.95 19.20 -7.52
N ALA A 230 -13.64 18.14 -7.11
CA ALA A 230 -13.63 17.69 -5.73
C ALA A 230 -12.23 17.22 -5.28
N PHE A 231 -11.52 16.51 -6.16
CA PHE A 231 -10.18 15.99 -5.91
C PHE A 231 -9.18 17.13 -5.66
N TYR A 232 -9.06 18.09 -6.57
CA TYR A 232 -8.11 19.19 -6.42
C TYR A 232 -8.47 20.14 -5.28
N ARG A 233 -9.73 20.14 -4.81
CA ARG A 233 -10.11 20.89 -3.61
C ARG A 233 -9.57 20.26 -2.32
N VAL A 234 -9.45 18.94 -2.28
CA VAL A 234 -8.99 18.20 -1.10
C VAL A 234 -7.48 17.98 -1.10
N TYR A 235 -6.90 17.78 -2.28
CA TYR A 235 -5.47 17.54 -2.45
C TYR A 235 -4.69 18.79 -2.89
N ASP A 236 -5.21 20.00 -2.64
CA ASP A 236 -4.61 21.26 -3.13
C ASP A 236 -3.16 21.46 -2.66
N THR A 237 -2.83 20.99 -1.46
CA THR A 237 -1.50 21.08 -0.85
C THR A 237 -0.45 20.25 -1.59
N GLU A 238 -0.84 19.15 -2.21
CA GLU A 238 0.04 18.25 -2.96
C GLU A 238 -0.04 18.51 -4.47
N PHE A 239 -1.24 18.78 -4.96
CA PHE A 239 -1.57 18.86 -6.37
C PHE A 239 -2.39 20.13 -6.61
N ALA A 240 -1.70 21.24 -6.85
CA ALA A 240 -2.36 22.51 -7.17
C ALA A 240 -3.03 22.48 -8.56
N LYS A 241 -2.46 21.73 -9.51
CA LYS A 241 -2.93 21.63 -10.89
C LYS A 241 -2.92 20.18 -11.38
N PRO A 242 -3.69 19.85 -12.44
CA PRO A 242 -3.66 18.51 -13.02
C PRO A 242 -2.29 18.01 -13.45
N ILE A 243 -1.44 18.91 -13.95
CA ILE A 243 -0.07 18.57 -14.33
C ILE A 243 0.79 18.15 -13.14
N ASP A 244 0.48 18.60 -11.92
CA ASP A 244 1.24 18.24 -10.73
C ASP A 244 0.92 16.80 -10.30
N LEU A 245 -0.37 16.41 -10.40
CA LEU A 245 -0.80 15.02 -10.20
C LEU A 245 -0.19 14.08 -11.25
N GLU A 246 -0.19 14.48 -12.52
CA GLU A 246 0.39 13.69 -13.61
C GLU A 246 1.91 13.49 -13.44
N LYS A 247 2.63 14.55 -13.02
CA LYS A 247 4.07 14.46 -12.71
C LYS A 247 4.35 13.54 -11.53
N TRP A 248 3.60 13.70 -10.45
CA TRP A 248 3.73 12.82 -9.28
C TRP A 248 3.45 11.37 -9.66
N TRP A 249 2.37 11.13 -10.41
CA TRP A 249 2.02 9.80 -10.86
C TRP A 249 3.10 9.19 -11.75
N SER A 250 3.62 9.96 -12.71
CA SER A 250 4.74 9.55 -13.57
C SER A 250 5.98 9.14 -12.77
N LEU A 251 6.28 9.80 -11.64
CA LEU A 251 7.35 9.37 -10.74
C LEU A 251 7.04 8.04 -10.05
N GLN A 252 5.78 7.84 -9.61
CA GLN A 252 5.36 6.55 -9.06
C GLN A 252 5.46 5.43 -10.11
N LEU A 253 5.15 5.72 -11.38
CA LEU A 253 5.30 4.75 -12.48
C LEU A 253 6.75 4.25 -12.59
N VAL A 254 7.72 5.18 -12.59
CA VAL A 254 9.15 4.86 -12.66
C VAL A 254 9.61 4.10 -11.42
N HIS A 255 9.15 4.49 -10.24
CA HIS A 255 9.47 3.79 -8.99
C HIS A 255 8.88 2.38 -8.92
N PHE A 256 7.68 2.19 -9.45
CA PHE A 256 6.99 0.92 -9.49
C PHE A 256 7.60 -0.04 -10.51
N ALA A 257 7.92 0.44 -11.71
CA ALA A 257 8.53 -0.36 -12.79
C ALA A 257 10.03 -0.63 -12.55
N GLY A 258 10.76 0.32 -11.95
CA GLY A 258 12.21 0.25 -11.76
C GLY A 258 12.67 -0.57 -10.55
N ARG A 259 11.75 -1.16 -9.78
CA ARG A 259 12.08 -1.94 -8.58
C ARG A 259 11.40 -3.29 -8.67
N ASP A 260 12.14 -4.36 -8.37
CA ASP A 260 11.57 -5.65 -8.00
C ASP A 260 11.43 -5.71 -6.46
N PRO A 261 10.24 -5.42 -5.90
CA PRO A 261 10.02 -5.34 -4.46
C PRO A 261 9.44 -6.64 -3.88
N GLY A 262 9.30 -7.69 -4.71
CA GLY A 262 8.49 -8.88 -4.41
C GLY A 262 8.97 -9.77 -3.25
N GLU A 263 10.17 -9.57 -2.75
CA GLU A 263 10.62 -10.29 -1.56
C GLU A 263 10.85 -9.31 -0.40
N VAL A 264 9.98 -9.40 0.60
CA VAL A 264 10.31 -9.02 1.98
C VAL A 264 11.60 -9.74 2.31
N TRP A 265 12.62 -8.99 2.68
CA TRP A 265 13.94 -9.55 2.94
C TRP A 265 13.87 -10.44 4.18
N THR A 266 14.55 -11.59 4.12
CA THR A 266 14.84 -12.38 5.32
C THR A 266 15.59 -11.52 6.35
N ALA A 267 15.68 -11.98 7.60
CA ALA A 267 16.42 -11.24 8.62
C ALA A 267 17.90 -11.04 8.24
N GLY A 268 18.52 -12.03 7.59
CA GLY A 268 19.90 -11.94 7.06
C GLY A 268 20.02 -10.91 5.93
N GLU A 269 19.18 -11.02 4.91
CA GLU A 269 19.17 -10.06 3.79
C GLU A 269 18.83 -8.64 4.23
N SER A 270 17.94 -8.49 5.21
CA SER A 270 17.59 -7.19 5.79
C SER A 270 18.79 -6.51 6.41
N CYS A 271 19.63 -7.25 7.14
CA CYS A 271 20.88 -6.74 7.70
C CYS A 271 21.85 -6.33 6.60
N GLU A 272 22.07 -7.18 5.59
CA GLU A 272 23.00 -6.89 4.49
C GLU A 272 22.56 -5.68 3.65
N LYS A 273 21.26 -5.58 3.37
CA LYS A 273 20.71 -4.44 2.63
C LYS A 273 20.76 -3.16 3.45
N LEU A 274 20.51 -3.22 4.76
CA LEU A 274 20.71 -2.07 5.65
C LEU A 274 22.19 -1.66 5.69
N ASP A 275 23.12 -2.61 5.72
CA ASP A 275 24.56 -2.34 5.68
C ASP A 275 24.96 -1.58 4.41
N ALA A 276 24.50 -2.06 3.26
CA ALA A 276 24.72 -1.40 1.97
C ALA A 276 24.08 -0.02 1.90
N LEU A 277 22.90 0.15 2.49
CA LEU A 277 22.15 1.41 2.49
C LEU A 277 22.84 2.51 3.31
N LEU A 278 23.51 2.14 4.39
CA LEU A 278 24.26 3.08 5.24
C LEU A 278 25.59 3.52 4.62
N LEU A 279 25.97 2.94 3.48
CA LEU A 279 27.10 3.36 2.66
C LEU A 279 26.63 4.23 1.49
N THR A 280 27.42 5.24 1.15
CA THR A 280 27.21 6.07 -0.04
C THR A 280 28.36 5.83 -1.01
N SER A 281 28.06 5.47 -2.25
CA SER A 281 29.09 5.38 -3.29
C SER A 281 29.46 6.78 -3.77
N VAL A 282 30.75 7.10 -3.73
CA VAL A 282 31.30 8.40 -4.08
C VAL A 282 32.43 8.16 -5.08
N GLU A 283 32.51 8.99 -6.12
CA GLU A 283 33.64 8.96 -7.03
C GLU A 283 34.80 9.78 -6.44
N VAL A 284 35.83 9.07 -5.97
CA VAL A 284 37.03 9.67 -5.38
C VAL A 284 38.12 9.75 -6.45
N ARG A 285 38.55 10.97 -6.75
CA ARG A 285 39.67 11.21 -7.66
C ARG A 285 40.96 11.26 -6.85
N LYS A 286 41.67 10.13 -6.76
CA LYS A 286 42.92 10.00 -5.99
C LYS A 286 44.07 10.88 -6.52
N SER A 287 44.01 11.35 -7.78
CA SER A 287 44.98 12.28 -8.37
C SER A 287 44.43 12.94 -9.64
N SER A 288 44.88 14.17 -9.97
CA SER A 288 44.38 14.97 -11.11
C SER A 288 44.53 14.31 -12.49
N ARG A 289 45.36 13.27 -12.62
CA ARG A 289 45.59 12.52 -13.87
C ARG A 289 44.91 11.15 -13.94
N ASN A 290 44.25 10.69 -12.87
CA ASN A 290 43.61 9.38 -12.84
C ASN A 290 42.09 9.49 -13.01
N LEU A 291 41.50 8.44 -13.59
CA LEU A 291 40.05 8.26 -13.65
C LEU A 291 39.48 8.17 -12.21
N PRO A 292 38.29 8.73 -11.95
CA PRO A 292 37.66 8.61 -10.64
C PRO A 292 37.39 7.14 -10.31
N GLU A 293 37.81 6.69 -9.13
CA GLU A 293 37.46 5.37 -8.61
C GLU A 293 36.21 5.49 -7.74
N ARG A 294 35.29 4.54 -7.84
CA ARG A 294 34.12 4.47 -6.94
C ARG A 294 34.57 3.91 -5.60
N ASP A 295 34.42 4.69 -4.55
CA ASP A 295 34.65 4.30 -3.16
C ASP A 295 33.34 4.35 -2.36
N ALA A 296 33.26 3.62 -1.25
CA ALA A 296 32.07 3.57 -0.39
C ALA A 296 32.36 4.29 0.93
N VAL A 297 31.60 5.35 1.21
CA VAL A 297 31.81 6.23 2.37
C VAL A 297 30.65 6.09 3.36
N SER A 298 30.95 6.04 4.66
CA SER A 298 29.94 5.94 5.72
C SER A 298 29.24 7.29 5.98
N LEU A 299 28.07 7.23 6.62
CA LEU A 299 27.34 8.42 7.05
C LEU A 299 28.17 9.30 8.01
N GLN A 300 28.99 8.69 8.86
CA GLN A 300 29.86 9.41 9.80
C GLN A 300 30.92 10.25 9.06
N THR A 301 31.55 9.68 8.04
CA THR A 301 32.54 10.39 7.21
C THR A 301 31.89 11.51 6.39
N ILE A 302 30.66 11.31 5.91
CA ILE A 302 29.89 12.38 5.27
C ILE A 302 29.62 13.52 6.26
N LEU A 303 29.23 13.20 7.48
CA LEU A 303 28.95 14.19 8.52
C LEU A 303 30.21 14.96 8.97
N SER A 304 31.39 14.32 8.97
CA SER A 304 32.64 14.95 9.39
C SER A 304 33.29 15.78 8.28
N ASP A 305 33.36 15.25 7.05
CA ASP A 305 34.30 15.73 6.04
C ASP A 305 33.63 16.57 4.95
N TRP A 306 32.31 16.44 4.78
CA TRP A 306 31.59 17.10 3.69
C TRP A 306 31.04 18.46 4.13
N ASN A 307 30.76 19.35 3.16
CA ASN A 307 30.08 20.60 3.46
C ASN A 307 28.57 20.38 3.67
N TYR A 308 27.91 21.33 4.34
CA TYR A 308 26.52 21.14 4.76
C TYR A 308 25.52 20.98 3.60
N SER A 309 25.73 21.65 2.47
CA SER A 309 24.82 21.51 1.31
C SER A 309 24.90 20.10 0.70
N GLN A 310 26.11 19.53 0.61
CA GLN A 310 26.30 18.15 0.18
C GLN A 310 25.75 17.16 1.22
N GLN A 311 25.98 17.40 2.51
CA GLN A 311 25.42 16.60 3.60
C GLN A 311 23.89 16.54 3.51
N LYS A 312 23.23 17.70 3.38
CA LYS A 312 21.78 17.80 3.29
C LYS A 312 21.24 16.99 2.12
N ASN A 313 21.84 17.10 0.94
CA ASN A 313 21.40 16.36 -0.24
C ASN A 313 21.52 14.84 -0.05
N VAL A 314 22.67 14.36 0.42
CA VAL A 314 22.90 12.92 0.62
C VAL A 314 22.04 12.36 1.74
N ILE A 315 21.93 13.05 2.88
CA ILE A 315 21.12 12.58 4.01
C ILE A 315 19.64 12.58 3.65
N THR A 316 19.15 13.57 2.89
CA THR A 316 17.76 13.58 2.40
C THR A 316 17.48 12.40 1.47
N ALA A 317 18.40 12.07 0.57
CA ALA A 317 18.30 10.88 -0.27
C ALA A 317 18.29 9.60 0.58
N LYS A 318 19.18 9.49 1.56
CA LYS A 318 19.27 8.34 2.48
C LYS A 318 18.03 8.17 3.36
N LEU A 319 17.41 9.26 3.81
CA LEU A 319 16.14 9.21 4.54
C LEU A 319 15.02 8.58 3.70
N ARG A 320 14.95 8.91 2.40
CA ARG A 320 14.00 8.29 1.46
C ARG A 320 14.34 6.83 1.20
N GLU A 321 15.62 6.50 1.05
CA GLU A 321 16.06 5.10 0.89
C GLU A 321 15.71 4.25 2.11
N LEU A 322 15.93 4.76 3.33
CA LEU A 322 15.57 4.09 4.58
C LEU A 322 14.06 3.93 4.74
N GLU A 323 13.28 4.93 4.29
CA GLU A 323 11.82 4.86 4.26
C GLU A 323 11.30 3.72 3.40
N LEU A 324 11.90 3.55 2.23
CA LEU A 324 11.53 2.48 1.32
C LEU A 324 12.00 1.12 1.84
N ALA A 325 13.19 1.05 2.45
CA ALA A 325 13.69 -0.16 3.08
C ALA A 325 12.77 -0.63 4.23
N ARG A 326 12.22 0.30 5.02
CA ARG A 326 11.27 0.00 6.11
C ARG A 326 10.07 -0.85 5.66
N LEU A 327 9.65 -0.72 4.40
CA LEU A 327 8.53 -1.48 3.84
C LEU A 327 8.87 -2.95 3.54
N ARG A 328 10.16 -3.30 3.48
CA ARG A 328 10.66 -4.62 3.06
C ARG A 328 11.48 -5.35 4.13
N VAL A 329 12.01 -4.62 5.10
CA VAL A 329 12.88 -5.14 6.17
C VAL A 329 12.08 -6.02 7.14
N ALA A 330 12.71 -7.09 7.62
CA ALA A 330 12.12 -8.00 8.60
C ALA A 330 11.70 -7.25 9.89
N PRO A 331 10.60 -7.65 10.55
CA PRO A 331 10.06 -6.95 11.73
C PRO A 331 11.06 -6.72 12.87
N ALA A 332 12.03 -7.63 13.04
CA ALA A 332 13.06 -7.52 14.07
C ALA A 332 14.02 -6.33 13.84
N ILE A 333 14.15 -5.85 12.61
CA ILE A 333 15.11 -4.81 12.20
C ILE A 333 14.38 -3.47 11.95
N THR A 334 13.05 -3.46 11.79
CA THR A 334 12.26 -2.23 11.63
C THR A 334 12.54 -1.16 12.70
N PRO A 335 12.63 -1.47 14.02
CA PRO A 335 12.94 -0.45 15.03
C PRO A 335 14.29 0.21 14.80
N LEU A 336 15.29 -0.56 14.35
CA LEU A 336 16.63 -0.05 14.06
C LEU A 336 16.62 0.91 12.87
N VAL A 337 15.88 0.57 11.80
CA VAL A 337 15.70 1.47 10.64
C VAL A 337 15.04 2.78 11.05
N ASP A 338 13.99 2.73 11.88
CA ASP A 338 13.29 3.91 12.38
C ASP A 338 14.19 4.79 13.29
N GLU A 339 15.07 4.17 14.08
CA GLU A 339 16.07 4.89 14.89
C GLU A 339 17.11 5.62 14.02
N TYR A 340 17.66 4.98 12.98
CA TYR A 340 18.57 5.65 12.04
C TYR A 340 17.89 6.85 11.36
N ARG A 341 16.64 6.68 10.92
CA ARG A 341 15.87 7.78 10.33
C ARG A 341 15.68 8.93 11.30
N THR A 342 15.35 8.63 12.55
CA THR A 342 15.14 9.64 13.60
C THR A 342 16.42 10.44 13.86
N VAL A 343 17.57 9.76 13.96
CA VAL A 343 18.87 10.41 14.16
C VAL A 343 19.24 11.32 12.98
N LEU A 344 19.04 10.85 11.75
CA LEU A 344 19.34 11.63 10.55
C LEU A 344 18.42 12.84 10.34
N HIS A 345 17.12 12.68 10.59
CA HIS A 345 16.16 13.79 10.54
C HIS A 345 16.51 14.85 11.58
N SER A 346 16.73 14.41 12.82
CA SER A 346 17.09 15.28 13.93
C SER A 346 18.42 16.02 13.70
N TYR A 347 19.37 15.40 12.98
CA TYR A 347 20.61 16.06 12.59
C TYR A 347 20.35 17.22 11.64
N LEU A 348 19.55 16.98 10.58
CA LEU A 348 19.22 18.00 9.59
C LEU A 348 18.49 19.19 10.23
N ASP A 349 17.46 18.93 11.03
CA ASP A 349 16.67 19.96 11.71
C ASP A 349 17.54 20.84 12.62
N ARG A 350 18.42 20.20 13.41
CA ARG A 350 19.27 20.90 14.38
C ARG A 350 20.39 21.67 13.68
N ARG A 351 20.92 21.16 12.58
CA ARG A 351 21.88 21.90 11.72
C ARG A 351 21.24 23.09 11.02
N GLU A 352 20.02 22.94 10.51
CA GLU A 352 19.27 24.03 9.88
C GLU A 352 18.98 25.15 10.88
N SER A 353 18.48 24.78 12.07
CA SER A 353 18.20 25.72 13.17
C SER A 353 19.44 26.49 13.64
N THR A 354 20.61 25.83 13.65
CA THR A 354 21.89 26.44 13.99
C THR A 354 22.41 27.36 12.87
N THR A 355 22.10 27.05 11.61
CA THR A 355 22.55 27.85 10.44
C THR A 355 21.69 29.10 10.25
N MET A 356 20.37 29.02 10.48
CA MET A 356 19.47 30.17 10.37
C MET A 356 19.65 31.18 11.53
N SER A 357 19.98 30.69 12.74
CA SER A 357 20.14 31.56 13.93
C SER A 357 21.45 32.34 14.00
N LEU A 358 22.40 32.14 13.08
CA LEU A 358 23.59 33.00 12.97
C LEU A 358 23.25 34.44 12.57
N THR A 359 21.98 34.73 12.25
CA THR A 359 21.48 36.07 11.91
C THR A 359 20.70 36.77 13.03
N VAL A 360 20.22 36.07 14.07
CA VAL A 360 19.38 36.68 15.14
C VAL A 360 19.67 36.07 16.51
N ASN A 361 20.31 36.87 17.37
CA ASN A 361 20.54 36.71 18.81
C ASN A 361 21.33 35.50 19.36
N LYS A 362 22.40 35.83 20.09
CA LYS A 362 23.27 34.93 20.85
C LYS A 362 22.63 34.53 22.19
N SER A 363 21.89 33.44 22.25
CA SER A 363 21.74 32.69 23.50
C SER A 363 21.62 31.19 23.25
N ALA A 364 22.59 30.45 23.79
CA ALA A 364 22.59 29.01 24.06
C ALA A 364 22.45 28.02 22.88
N PHE A 365 23.32 28.08 21.87
CA PHE A 365 23.43 27.00 20.88
C PHE A 365 24.85 26.43 20.77
N LEU A 366 24.91 25.09 20.72
CA LEU A 366 26.14 24.32 20.53
C LEU A 366 26.75 24.64 19.16
N SER A 367 28.07 24.76 19.09
CA SER A 367 28.79 24.97 17.83
C SER A 367 28.40 23.88 16.80
N PRO A 368 28.30 24.19 15.49
CA PRO A 368 27.96 23.19 14.47
C PRO A 368 28.86 21.94 14.51
N ARG A 369 30.12 22.09 14.93
CA ARG A 369 31.04 20.95 15.15
C ARG A 369 30.62 20.06 16.31
N VAL A 370 30.09 20.64 17.38
CA VAL A 370 29.59 19.90 18.54
C VAL A 370 28.32 19.13 18.18
N VAL A 371 27.43 19.75 17.40
CA VAL A 371 26.25 19.05 16.83
C VAL A 371 26.70 17.88 15.96
N THR A 372 27.61 18.10 15.01
CA THR A 372 28.14 16.99 14.19
C THR A 372 28.72 15.85 15.04
N ARG A 373 29.52 16.16 16.07
CA ARG A 373 30.11 15.12 16.94
C ARG A 373 29.05 14.32 17.69
N GLU A 374 28.05 14.98 18.26
CA GLU A 374 26.94 14.34 18.97
C GLU A 374 26.20 13.32 18.09
N TYR A 375 25.92 13.68 16.84
CA TYR A 375 25.18 12.79 15.93
C TYR A 375 26.06 11.67 15.35
N ILE A 376 27.38 11.89 15.21
CA ILE A 376 28.33 10.81 14.91
C ILE A 376 28.35 9.78 16.05
N GLU A 377 28.37 10.22 17.31
CA GLU A 377 28.31 9.32 18.48
C GLU A 377 26.99 8.50 18.51
N LYS A 378 25.86 9.14 18.19
CA LYS A 378 24.56 8.44 18.07
C LYS A 378 24.58 7.39 16.97
N LEU A 379 25.12 7.72 15.78
CA LEU A 379 25.26 6.75 14.69
C LEU A 379 26.18 5.58 15.06
N ASN A 380 27.29 5.84 15.76
CA ASN A 380 28.19 4.78 16.23
C ASN A 380 27.50 3.83 17.23
N THR A 381 26.61 4.36 18.07
CA THR A 381 25.81 3.56 19.00
C THR A 381 24.83 2.65 18.26
N LEU A 382 24.15 3.18 17.23
CA LEU A 382 23.28 2.39 16.37
C LEU A 382 24.06 1.32 15.58
N ASP A 383 25.27 1.64 15.12
CA ASP A 383 26.14 0.70 14.43
C ASP A 383 26.57 -0.47 15.34
N ALA A 384 26.86 -0.21 16.62
CA ALA A 384 27.14 -1.25 17.60
C ALA A 384 25.91 -2.14 17.83
N ARG A 385 24.73 -1.55 18.00
CA ARG A 385 23.46 -2.28 18.18
C ARG A 385 23.12 -3.15 16.97
N ARG A 386 23.33 -2.64 15.76
CA ARG A 386 23.17 -3.38 14.50
C ARG A 386 24.05 -4.63 14.48
N LYS A 387 25.32 -4.51 14.86
CA LYS A 387 26.27 -5.63 14.91
C LYS A 387 25.83 -6.70 15.92
N SER A 388 25.37 -6.29 17.11
CA SER A 388 24.84 -7.22 18.12
C SER A 388 23.58 -7.95 17.63
N LEU A 389 22.61 -7.22 17.05
CA LEU A 389 21.38 -7.81 16.51
C LEU A 389 21.67 -8.82 15.39
N ARG A 390 22.66 -8.54 14.53
CA ARG A 390 23.11 -9.48 13.49
C ARG A 390 23.67 -10.77 14.10
N ALA A 391 24.45 -10.67 15.17
CA ALA A 391 25.01 -11.84 15.85
C ALA A 391 23.91 -12.68 16.54
N GLU A 392 22.93 -12.04 17.18
CA GLU A 392 21.78 -12.71 17.78
C GLU A 392 20.93 -13.45 16.75
N LEU A 393 20.61 -12.79 15.62
CA LEU A 393 19.83 -13.40 14.54
C LEU A 393 20.56 -14.58 13.89
N ALA A 394 21.89 -14.51 13.77
CA ALA A 394 22.71 -15.63 13.29
C ALA A 394 22.74 -16.81 14.27
N ALA A 395 22.77 -16.54 15.59
CA ALA A 395 22.73 -17.58 16.62
C ALA A 395 21.39 -18.32 16.67
N VAL A 396 20.27 -17.60 16.51
CA VAL A 396 18.92 -18.20 16.46
C VAL A 396 18.77 -19.11 15.23
N ALA A 397 19.26 -18.69 14.06
CA ALA A 397 19.23 -19.51 12.85
C ALA A 397 20.08 -20.80 12.99
N ALA A 398 21.21 -20.74 13.72
CA ALA A 398 22.04 -21.91 14.00
C ALA A 398 21.38 -22.89 15.00
N ALA A 399 20.61 -22.38 15.97
CA ALA A 399 19.88 -23.22 16.92
C ALA A 399 18.75 -24.02 16.24
N GLU A 400 17.98 -23.40 15.34
CA GLU A 400 16.88 -24.05 14.62
C GLU A 400 17.33 -25.19 13.67
N THR A 401 18.56 -25.13 13.17
CA THR A 401 19.14 -26.19 12.31
C THR A 401 19.73 -27.36 13.11
N SER A 402 19.80 -27.27 14.43
CA SER A 402 20.44 -28.27 15.31
C SER A 402 19.48 -29.18 16.08
N HIS A 403 18.15 -29.09 15.88
CA HIS A 403 17.22 -30.10 16.40
C HIS A 403 17.20 -31.33 15.49
N PRO A 404 17.72 -32.50 15.93
CA PRO A 404 17.62 -33.72 15.15
C PRO A 404 16.19 -34.25 15.26
N VAL A 405 15.54 -34.44 14.11
CA VAL A 405 14.32 -35.24 13.99
C VAL A 405 14.65 -36.65 14.48
N ALA A 406 14.15 -37.02 15.65
CA ALA A 406 14.22 -38.39 16.13
C ALA A 406 13.46 -39.31 15.14
N PRO A 407 14.00 -40.49 14.78
CA PRO A 407 13.35 -41.38 13.85
C PRO A 407 12.07 -41.92 14.50
N VAL A 408 10.96 -41.81 13.78
CA VAL A 408 9.69 -42.45 14.15
C VAL A 408 9.88 -43.96 14.02
N GLU A 409 9.97 -44.65 15.17
CA GLU A 409 9.92 -46.10 15.21
C GLU A 409 8.53 -46.57 14.75
N ALA A 410 8.54 -47.41 13.71
CA ALA A 410 7.38 -48.11 13.22
C ALA A 410 6.86 -49.11 14.27
N ARG A 411 5.56 -49.05 14.56
CA ARG A 411 4.78 -50.17 15.08
C ARG A 411 3.43 -50.23 14.40
#